data_AF-A0A1J3HZH6-F1
#
_entry.id   AF-A0A1J3HZH6-F1
#
_cell.length_a   1.000
_cell.length_b   1.000
_cell.length_c   1.000
_cell.angle_alpha   90.00
_cell.angle_beta   90.00
_cell.angle_gamma   90.00
#
_symmetry.space_group_name_H-M   'P 1'
#
loop_
_entity.id
_entity.type
_entity.pdbx_description
1 polymer ?
#
loop_
_entity_poly.entity_id
_entity_poly.type
_entity_poly.pdbx_seq_one_letter_code
_entity_poly.pdbx_strand_id
1 'polypeptide(L)'
;NQSSMASTSGGRGEDGRPPQMQPVRSLSRRMTRAGTMMIDHPNEDESAIDSELVPSSLAAIAPVLRVANDIETDNPRVAYLCRFHAFEKAHRMDPTSSGRGVRQFKTYLLHKLEKEEETTVPMLAKSDPREIQMYYQKFYEDNIKDGEGKKTPEEMAKLYQIATVLYDVLKTVVPSTRIDEQTRRYAKEVERKKEQYEHYNILPLYAVGAKTAIMELPEIKAAIRAVCNVENLPRPRFHSASTNLNERDRERARSFNDILEWLALVFGFQRGNVANQREHLILLLANVDVRKRDLENYHELKPSTVRKLMDKYFKNYRSWCKYLRCESYLRFPPGCDEQQLSLLYIGLYLLIWGEAS
;
A
#
# COMPACT_ATOMS: atom_id res chain seq x y z
N ASN A 1 -5.32 53.34 -67.35
CA ASN A 1 -3.85 53.21 -67.28
C ASN A 1 -3.56 52.08 -66.29
N GLN A 2 -3.14 50.90 -66.77
CA GLN A 2 -1.77 50.53 -67.18
C GLN A 2 -0.91 50.17 -65.95
N SER A 3 -0.29 48.99 -65.83
CA SER A 3 -0.21 47.84 -66.76
C SER A 3 0.12 46.51 -66.04
N SER A 4 -0.21 45.37 -66.68
CA SER A 4 0.57 44.12 -66.92
C SER A 4 1.56 43.56 -65.85
N MET A 5 1.85 42.26 -65.70
CA MET A 5 1.53 40.95 -66.35
C MET A 5 2.11 39.82 -65.43
N ALA A 6 1.92 38.50 -65.53
CA ALA A 6 1.19 37.50 -66.36
C ALA A 6 0.79 36.31 -65.41
N SER A 7 0.23 35.11 -65.70
CA SER A 7 0.15 34.15 -66.84
C SER A 7 1.50 33.49 -67.23
N THR A 8 1.66 32.20 -67.58
CA THR A 8 0.78 31.00 -67.78
C THR A 8 1.69 29.74 -67.57
N SER A 9 1.33 28.45 -67.41
CA SER A 9 0.15 27.58 -67.70
C SER A 9 0.05 26.48 -66.59
N GLY A 10 -0.65 25.34 -66.64
CA GLY A 10 -1.52 24.62 -67.61
C GLY A 10 -0.91 23.30 -68.13
N GLY A 11 -1.65 22.20 -68.37
CA GLY A 11 -3.06 21.88 -68.04
C GLY A 11 -3.66 20.69 -68.84
N ARG A 12 -4.78 20.12 -68.33
CA ARG A 12 -5.73 19.15 -68.95
C ARG A 12 -5.29 17.67 -69.21
N GLY A 13 -6.31 16.81 -69.41
CA GLY A 13 -6.26 15.33 -69.49
C GLY A 13 -6.77 14.68 -68.19
N GLU A 14 -7.99 14.19 -67.99
CA GLU A 14 -9.06 13.61 -68.84
C GLU A 14 -8.98 12.07 -68.99
N ASP A 15 -10.11 11.38 -68.71
CA ASP A 15 -10.44 9.95 -68.86
C ASP A 15 -9.68 8.83 -68.12
N GLY A 16 -10.39 7.69 -67.94
CA GLY A 16 -9.82 6.36 -67.66
C GLY A 16 -10.41 5.56 -66.49
N ARG A 17 -11.02 4.38 -66.78
CA ARG A 17 -11.32 3.33 -65.77
C ARG A 17 -10.23 2.22 -65.79
N PRO A 18 -10.09 1.39 -64.74
CA PRO A 18 -8.85 0.66 -64.44
C PRO A 18 -8.73 -0.74 -65.06
N PRO A 19 -7.51 -1.33 -65.05
CA PRO A 19 -7.34 -2.77 -64.98
C PRO A 19 -6.36 -3.28 -63.89
N GLN A 20 -6.88 -4.17 -63.05
CA GLN A 20 -6.35 -5.48 -62.64
C GLN A 20 -4.83 -5.77 -62.42
N MET A 21 -4.59 -6.38 -61.25
CA MET A 21 -3.78 -7.59 -60.98
C MET A 21 -2.24 -7.56 -60.97
N GLN A 22 -1.69 -8.14 -59.88
CA GLN A 22 -0.33 -8.67 -59.76
C GLN A 22 -0.18 -9.98 -60.59
N PRO A 23 1.03 -10.48 -60.88
CA PRO A 23 1.64 -11.43 -59.94
C PRO A 23 3.19 -11.52 -59.87
N VAL A 24 3.69 -11.71 -58.65
CA VAL A 24 4.72 -12.69 -58.21
C VAL A 24 6.03 -12.86 -59.01
N ARG A 25 7.17 -12.60 -58.32
CA ARG A 25 8.34 -13.51 -58.12
C ARG A 25 9.34 -12.85 -57.16
N SER A 26 9.39 -13.17 -55.86
CA SER A 26 9.83 -14.42 -55.20
C SER A 26 11.35 -14.68 -55.27
N LEU A 27 12.04 -14.61 -54.13
CA LEU A 27 13.15 -15.51 -53.81
C LEU A 27 13.33 -15.61 -52.28
N SER A 28 13.10 -16.79 -51.72
CA SER A 28 13.40 -17.10 -50.31
C SER A 28 14.67 -17.94 -50.25
N ARG A 29 15.65 -17.56 -49.40
CA ARG A 29 16.70 -18.50 -48.98
C ARG A 29 17.37 -18.15 -47.65
N ARG A 30 16.91 -18.87 -46.61
CA ARG A 30 17.71 -19.45 -45.50
C ARG A 30 18.28 -18.52 -44.41
N MET A 31 18.22 -19.03 -43.18
CA MET A 31 18.87 -18.48 -41.99
C MET A 31 20.39 -18.40 -42.10
N THR A 32 20.97 -17.41 -41.41
CA THR A 32 22.32 -17.49 -40.83
C THR A 32 22.18 -17.41 -39.32
N ARG A 33 22.81 -18.33 -38.57
CA ARG A 33 22.88 -18.24 -37.10
C ARG A 33 23.85 -17.10 -36.74
N ALA A 34 23.38 -16.08 -36.01
CA ALA A 34 24.30 -15.25 -35.24
C ALA A 34 24.78 -16.09 -34.04
N GLY A 35 26.10 -16.12 -33.81
CA GLY A 35 26.70 -16.86 -32.71
C GLY A 35 26.56 -16.15 -31.37
N THR A 36 26.71 -16.90 -30.28
CA THR A 36 26.77 -16.36 -28.92
C THR A 36 27.94 -15.37 -28.79
N MET A 37 27.66 -14.16 -28.30
CA MET A 37 28.65 -13.33 -27.63
C MET A 37 28.32 -13.35 -26.14
N MET A 38 29.12 -14.09 -25.37
CA MET A 38 29.17 -13.93 -23.92
C MET A 38 29.91 -12.61 -23.68
N ILE A 39 29.26 -11.66 -23.00
CA ILE A 39 29.92 -10.45 -22.52
C ILE A 39 29.98 -10.56 -21.00
N ASP A 40 31.11 -11.06 -20.50
CA ASP A 40 31.42 -11.02 -19.06
C ASP A 40 31.72 -9.57 -18.66
N HIS A 41 30.73 -8.89 -18.08
CA HIS A 41 30.91 -7.69 -17.29
C HIS A 41 30.57 -7.99 -15.82
N PRO A 42 31.53 -7.86 -14.88
CA PRO A 42 31.36 -8.37 -13.53
C PRO A 42 30.54 -7.45 -12.59
N ASN A 43 29.52 -8.05 -11.99
CA ASN A 43 29.22 -8.02 -10.54
C ASN A 43 28.52 -6.84 -9.84
N GLU A 44 28.10 -5.73 -10.48
CA GLU A 44 27.30 -4.71 -9.76
C GLU A 44 25.87 -4.49 -10.34
N ASP A 45 25.69 -4.41 -11.66
CA ASP A 45 24.38 -4.07 -12.27
C ASP A 45 23.31 -5.19 -12.27
N GLU A 46 23.67 -6.48 -12.16
CA GLU A 46 22.69 -7.59 -12.28
C GLU A 46 21.55 -7.52 -11.24
N SER A 47 21.78 -6.91 -10.07
CA SER A 47 20.81 -6.82 -8.97
C SER A 47 19.71 -5.77 -9.20
N ALA A 48 20.00 -4.67 -9.90
CA ALA A 48 19.00 -3.67 -10.25
C ALA A 48 18.06 -4.20 -11.36
N ILE A 49 18.65 -4.89 -12.34
CA ILE A 49 17.99 -5.41 -13.54
C ILE A 49 16.86 -6.40 -13.20
N ASP A 50 17.05 -7.26 -12.18
CA ASP A 50 16.05 -8.26 -11.75
C ASP A 50 14.66 -7.69 -11.46
N SER A 51 14.61 -6.53 -10.80
CA SER A 51 13.36 -5.97 -10.27
C SER A 51 12.60 -5.13 -11.29
N GLU A 52 13.30 -4.56 -12.28
CA GLU A 52 12.70 -3.76 -13.35
C GLU A 52 12.24 -4.59 -14.55
N LEU A 53 12.84 -5.77 -14.78
CA LEU A 53 12.44 -6.67 -15.88
C LEU A 53 11.11 -7.43 -15.65
N VAL A 54 10.47 -7.28 -14.49
CA VAL A 54 9.23 -8.01 -14.16
C VAL A 54 8.08 -7.58 -15.10
N PRO A 55 7.53 -8.49 -15.92
CA PRO A 55 6.39 -8.17 -16.78
C PRO A 55 5.19 -7.68 -15.97
N SER A 56 4.39 -6.76 -16.52
CA SER A 56 3.24 -6.18 -15.80
C SER A 56 2.20 -7.23 -15.37
N SER A 57 2.04 -8.32 -16.13
CA SER A 57 1.22 -9.48 -15.77
C SER A 57 1.73 -10.29 -14.57
N LEU A 58 2.97 -10.03 -14.13
CA LEU A 58 3.65 -10.67 -13.00
C LEU A 58 4.01 -9.69 -11.88
N ALA A 59 3.55 -8.44 -11.89
CA ALA A 59 3.95 -7.40 -10.92
C ALA A 59 3.87 -7.84 -9.44
N ALA A 60 3.00 -8.78 -9.09
CA ALA A 60 2.90 -9.41 -7.76
C ALA A 60 4.13 -10.24 -7.30
N ILE A 61 5.15 -10.43 -8.15
CA ILE A 61 6.44 -11.04 -7.78
C ILE A 61 7.55 -10.00 -7.55
N ALA A 62 7.43 -8.77 -8.07
CA ALA A 62 8.45 -7.73 -7.90
C ALA A 62 8.75 -7.35 -6.43
N PRO A 63 7.80 -7.44 -5.47
CA PRO A 63 8.13 -7.31 -4.05
C PRO A 63 8.98 -8.47 -3.50
N VAL A 64 8.90 -9.67 -4.09
CA VAL A 64 9.69 -10.84 -3.66
C VAL A 64 11.14 -10.72 -4.13
N LEU A 65 11.35 -10.31 -5.39
CA LEU A 65 12.69 -10.12 -5.94
C LEU A 65 13.44 -8.97 -5.26
N ARG A 66 12.77 -7.85 -4.98
CA ARG A 66 13.36 -6.76 -4.17
C ARG A 66 13.79 -7.25 -2.79
N VAL A 67 12.96 -8.04 -2.11
CA VAL A 67 13.33 -8.63 -0.81
C VAL A 67 14.48 -9.63 -0.95
N ALA A 68 14.55 -10.42 -2.02
CA ALA A 68 15.69 -11.32 -2.25
C ALA A 68 17.01 -10.55 -2.40
N ASN A 69 16.99 -9.43 -3.13
CA ASN A 69 18.17 -8.59 -3.35
C ASN A 69 18.52 -7.81 -2.06
N ASP A 70 17.54 -7.39 -1.26
CA ASP A 70 17.73 -6.76 0.05
C ASP A 70 18.39 -7.66 1.11
N ILE A 71 18.27 -8.99 0.99
CA ILE A 71 18.83 -9.97 1.94
C ILE A 71 20.05 -10.73 1.40
N GLU A 72 20.44 -10.50 0.16
CA GLU A 72 21.54 -11.22 -0.52
C GLU A 72 22.89 -11.02 0.17
N THR A 73 23.13 -9.83 0.73
CA THR A 73 24.32 -9.52 1.55
C THR A 73 24.34 -10.27 2.88
N ASP A 74 23.18 -10.64 3.41
CA ASP A 74 23.00 -11.17 4.76
C ASP A 74 22.94 -12.70 4.78
N ASN A 75 22.27 -13.30 3.78
CA ASN A 75 22.25 -14.74 3.55
C ASN A 75 21.93 -15.05 2.07
N PRO A 76 22.95 -15.30 1.22
CA PRO A 76 22.77 -15.63 -0.19
C PRO A 76 21.86 -16.85 -0.44
N ARG A 77 21.86 -17.85 0.45
CA ARG A 77 21.02 -19.04 0.29
C ARG A 77 19.54 -18.73 0.52
N VAL A 78 19.21 -17.81 1.44
CA VAL A 78 17.82 -17.36 1.63
C VAL A 78 17.37 -16.42 0.51
N ALA A 79 18.27 -15.61 -0.06
CA ALA A 79 18.00 -14.86 -1.29
C ALA A 79 17.64 -15.79 -2.46
N TYR A 80 18.43 -16.84 -2.69
CA TYR A 80 18.14 -17.91 -3.66
C TYR A 80 16.75 -18.54 -3.43
N LEU A 81 16.40 -18.91 -2.19
CA LEU A 81 15.08 -19.45 -1.87
C LEU A 81 13.93 -18.45 -2.15
N CYS A 82 14.17 -17.15 -1.96
CA CYS A 82 13.20 -16.10 -2.33
C CYS A 82 13.03 -15.97 -3.84
N ARG A 83 14.13 -16.04 -4.62
CA ARG A 83 14.10 -16.06 -6.10
C ARG A 83 13.42 -17.34 -6.63
N PHE A 84 13.65 -18.49 -6.01
CA PHE A 84 12.99 -19.75 -6.34
C PHE A 84 11.46 -19.66 -6.10
N HIS A 85 11.03 -19.12 -4.96
CA HIS A 85 9.62 -18.85 -4.69
C HIS A 85 9.01 -17.86 -5.69
N ALA A 86 9.76 -16.82 -6.10
CA ALA A 86 9.31 -15.89 -7.13
C ALA A 86 9.11 -16.58 -8.50
N PHE A 87 10.01 -17.50 -8.87
CA PHE A 87 9.88 -18.34 -10.07
C PHE A 87 8.66 -19.28 -10.00
N GLU A 88 8.48 -19.99 -8.89
CA GLU A 88 7.29 -20.81 -8.65
C GLU A 88 5.99 -20.00 -8.76
N LYS A 89 5.94 -18.83 -8.12
CA LYS A 89 4.79 -17.92 -8.15
C LYS A 89 4.52 -17.44 -9.57
N ALA A 90 5.54 -17.07 -10.34
CA ALA A 90 5.43 -16.74 -11.76
C ALA A 90 4.98 -17.92 -12.62
N HIS A 91 5.39 -19.15 -12.30
CA HIS A 91 4.92 -20.37 -12.98
C HIS A 91 3.42 -20.58 -12.73
N ARG A 92 2.98 -20.51 -11.47
CA ARG A 92 1.57 -20.66 -11.06
C ARG A 92 0.66 -19.58 -11.65
N MET A 93 1.16 -18.36 -11.88
CA MET A 93 0.39 -17.24 -12.45
C MET A 93 0.15 -17.33 -13.98
N ASP A 94 1.06 -17.91 -14.75
CA ASP A 94 0.91 -18.12 -16.20
C ASP A 94 1.66 -19.41 -16.62
N PRO A 95 1.09 -20.60 -16.38
CA PRO A 95 1.77 -21.87 -16.67
C PRO A 95 2.19 -21.99 -18.14
N THR A 96 1.35 -21.50 -19.04
CA THR A 96 1.59 -21.43 -20.49
C THR A 96 2.71 -20.48 -20.91
N SER A 97 3.15 -19.57 -20.04
CA SER A 97 4.11 -18.49 -20.35
C SER A 97 3.70 -17.67 -21.58
N SER A 98 2.41 -17.36 -21.62
CA SER A 98 1.66 -16.69 -22.70
C SER A 98 1.75 -15.16 -22.67
N GLY A 99 2.03 -14.58 -21.50
CA GLY A 99 2.14 -13.13 -21.34
C GLY A 99 3.36 -12.53 -22.05
N ARG A 100 3.22 -11.28 -22.53
CA ARG A 100 4.32 -10.52 -23.15
C ARG A 100 5.54 -10.47 -22.21
N GLY A 101 6.69 -10.95 -22.67
CA GLY A 101 7.94 -11.00 -21.89
C GLY A 101 8.01 -12.13 -20.85
N VAL A 102 6.90 -12.76 -20.44
CA VAL A 102 6.87 -13.76 -19.36
C VAL A 102 7.81 -14.94 -19.62
N ARG A 103 7.86 -15.44 -20.85
CA ARG A 103 8.78 -16.54 -21.21
C ARG A 103 10.26 -16.13 -21.10
N GLN A 104 10.61 -14.92 -21.54
CA GLN A 104 11.99 -14.41 -21.47
C GLN A 104 12.41 -14.22 -20.00
N PHE A 105 11.55 -13.57 -19.21
CA PHE A 105 11.76 -13.39 -17.77
C PHE A 105 11.95 -14.73 -17.04
N LYS A 106 11.10 -15.74 -17.31
CA LYS A 106 11.22 -17.08 -16.71
C LYS A 106 12.50 -17.80 -17.11
N THR A 107 12.92 -17.72 -18.38
CA THR A 107 14.17 -18.35 -18.83
C THR A 107 15.39 -17.68 -18.22
N TYR A 108 15.40 -16.35 -18.08
CA TYR A 108 16.46 -15.62 -17.37
C TYR A 108 16.53 -16.03 -15.90
N LEU A 109 15.39 -15.97 -15.18
CA LEU A 109 15.35 -16.29 -13.76
C LEU A 109 15.69 -17.77 -13.48
N LEU A 110 15.32 -18.70 -14.36
CA LEU A 110 15.72 -20.10 -14.23
C LEU A 110 17.24 -20.29 -14.38
N HIS A 111 17.86 -19.71 -15.42
CA HIS A 111 19.32 -19.79 -15.62
C HIS A 111 20.10 -19.12 -14.48
N LYS A 112 19.54 -18.05 -13.90
CA LYS A 112 20.11 -17.40 -12.70
C LYS A 112 20.00 -18.32 -11.47
N LEU A 113 18.86 -18.98 -11.27
CA LEU A 113 18.68 -19.98 -10.20
C LEU A 113 19.61 -21.20 -10.36
N GLU A 114 19.85 -21.68 -11.58
CA GLU A 114 20.81 -22.76 -11.86
C GLU A 114 22.24 -22.35 -11.42
N LYS A 115 22.68 -21.13 -11.75
CA LYS A 115 23.97 -20.55 -11.31
C LYS A 115 24.03 -20.31 -9.79
N GLU A 116 22.93 -19.88 -9.17
CA GLU A 116 22.83 -19.65 -7.73
C GLU A 116 22.78 -20.95 -6.92
N GLU A 117 22.22 -22.04 -7.47
CA GLU A 117 22.15 -23.33 -6.78
C GLU A 117 23.55 -23.95 -6.60
N GLU A 118 24.43 -23.80 -7.60
CA GLU A 118 25.84 -24.25 -7.52
C GLU A 118 26.71 -23.37 -6.63
N THR A 119 26.40 -22.07 -6.49
CA THR A 119 27.25 -21.09 -5.80
C THR A 119 26.81 -20.77 -4.36
N THR A 120 25.53 -20.92 -4.02
CA THR A 120 25.01 -20.62 -2.67
C THR A 120 25.01 -21.86 -1.77
N VAL A 121 25.78 -21.81 -0.69
CA VAL A 121 25.84 -22.88 0.33
C VAL A 121 25.05 -22.44 1.58
N PRO A 122 24.18 -23.30 2.16
CA PRO A 122 23.54 -23.04 3.46
C PRO A 122 24.54 -22.72 4.58
N MET A 123 24.30 -21.66 5.34
CA MET A 123 25.24 -21.14 6.35
C MET A 123 24.80 -21.40 7.80
N LEU A 124 23.49 -21.47 8.06
CA LEU A 124 22.89 -21.62 9.39
C LEU A 124 22.49 -23.08 9.70
N ALA A 125 22.19 -23.87 8.68
CA ALA A 125 21.72 -25.25 8.81
C ALA A 125 22.17 -26.15 7.65
N LYS A 126 22.08 -27.47 7.82
CA LYS A 126 22.42 -28.46 6.78
C LYS A 126 21.30 -28.71 5.75
N SER A 127 20.26 -27.88 5.71
CA SER A 127 19.09 -28.08 4.84
C SER A 127 18.28 -26.79 4.70
N ASP A 128 17.90 -26.46 3.46
CA ASP A 128 17.17 -25.23 3.12
C ASP A 128 15.90 -24.97 3.96
N PRO A 129 15.02 -25.96 4.25
CA PRO A 129 13.87 -25.75 5.14
C PRO A 129 14.22 -25.19 6.53
N ARG A 130 15.41 -25.51 7.05
CA ARG A 130 15.86 -25.08 8.37
C ARG A 130 16.72 -23.82 8.31
N GLU A 131 17.41 -23.60 7.19
CA GLU A 131 18.13 -22.35 6.87
C GLU A 131 17.19 -21.15 6.96
N ILE A 132 16.10 -21.15 6.17
CA ILE A 132 15.13 -20.05 6.15
C ILE A 132 14.35 -19.93 7.47
N GLN A 133 14.10 -21.03 8.18
CA GLN A 133 13.40 -21.01 9.48
C GLN A 133 14.24 -20.35 10.57
N MET A 134 15.55 -20.64 10.61
CA MET A 134 16.49 -20.00 11.54
C MET A 134 16.79 -18.55 11.13
N TYR A 135 16.97 -18.27 9.84
CA TYR A 135 17.13 -16.90 9.35
C TYR A 135 15.93 -16.03 9.68
N TYR A 136 14.69 -16.54 9.52
CA TYR A 136 13.48 -15.80 9.88
C TYR A 136 13.37 -15.51 11.38
N GLN A 137 13.71 -16.49 12.24
CA GLN A 137 13.74 -16.29 13.70
C GLN A 137 14.76 -15.21 14.08
N LYS A 138 16.00 -15.31 13.56
CA LYS A 138 17.04 -14.30 13.76
C LYS A 138 16.61 -12.92 13.24
N PHE A 139 16.08 -12.84 12.02
CA PHE A 139 15.62 -11.58 11.42
C PHE A 139 14.53 -10.92 12.27
N TYR A 140 13.57 -11.69 12.78
CA TYR A 140 12.53 -11.16 13.65
C TYR A 140 13.12 -10.56 14.94
N GLU A 141 14.04 -11.27 15.58
CA GLU A 141 14.66 -10.81 16.82
C GLU A 141 15.57 -9.59 16.59
N ASP A 142 16.52 -9.67 15.66
CA ASP A 142 17.49 -8.60 15.37
C ASP A 142 16.85 -7.33 14.77
N ASN A 143 15.85 -7.47 13.88
CA ASN A 143 15.33 -6.34 13.09
C ASN A 143 13.95 -5.83 13.49
N ILE A 144 13.04 -6.69 13.96
CA ILE A 144 11.69 -6.27 14.38
C ILE A 144 11.72 -5.93 15.87
N LYS A 145 11.95 -6.94 16.70
CA LYS A 145 11.92 -6.82 18.17
C LYS A 145 13.00 -5.87 18.70
N ASP A 146 14.24 -5.99 18.23
CA ASP A 146 15.32 -5.07 18.62
C ASP A 146 15.35 -3.78 17.78
N GLY A 147 14.57 -3.68 16.70
CA GLY A 147 14.40 -2.46 15.91
C GLY A 147 13.33 -1.50 16.46
N GLU A 148 12.34 -2.03 17.19
CA GLU A 148 11.22 -1.28 17.77
C GLU A 148 11.71 -0.13 18.68
N GLY A 149 11.59 1.10 18.17
CA GLY A 149 12.01 2.33 18.84
C GLY A 149 13.46 2.79 18.56
N LYS A 150 14.24 2.04 17.79
CA LYS A 150 15.58 2.45 17.29
C LYS A 150 15.55 2.96 15.84
N LYS A 151 14.74 2.32 14.99
CA LYS A 151 14.65 2.55 13.54
C LYS A 151 13.50 3.50 13.16
N THR A 152 13.55 4.10 11.97
CA THR A 152 12.48 5.02 11.51
C THR A 152 11.20 4.26 11.12
N PRO A 153 10.03 4.92 11.04
CA PRO A 153 8.79 4.26 10.58
C PRO A 153 8.91 3.65 9.18
N GLU A 154 9.66 4.28 8.28
CA GLU A 154 9.88 3.84 6.91
C GLU A 154 10.80 2.61 6.85
N GLU A 155 11.87 2.59 7.65
CA GLU A 155 12.74 1.42 7.84
C GLU A 155 11.94 0.26 8.41
N MET A 156 11.12 0.50 9.45
CA MET A 156 10.25 -0.53 10.03
C MET A 156 9.25 -1.07 9.01
N ALA A 157 8.63 -0.21 8.19
CA ALA A 157 7.74 -0.64 7.10
C ALA A 157 8.47 -1.55 6.09
N LYS A 158 9.70 -1.23 5.69
CA LYS A 158 10.54 -2.11 4.85
C LYS A 158 10.80 -3.46 5.53
N LEU A 159 11.13 -3.46 6.82
CA LEU A 159 11.42 -4.68 7.58
C LEU A 159 10.18 -5.57 7.77
N TYR A 160 8.99 -5.00 8.03
CA TYR A 160 7.73 -5.76 8.03
C TYR A 160 7.40 -6.33 6.65
N GLN A 161 7.72 -5.62 5.56
CA GLN A 161 7.54 -6.15 4.20
C GLN A 161 8.51 -7.30 3.89
N ILE A 162 9.78 -7.20 4.28
CA ILE A 162 10.76 -8.30 4.21
C ILE A 162 10.26 -9.51 5.02
N ALA A 163 9.88 -9.31 6.29
CA ALA A 163 9.35 -10.37 7.15
C ALA A 163 8.06 -11.02 6.60
N THR A 164 7.20 -10.26 5.90
CA THR A 164 6.03 -10.82 5.23
C THR A 164 6.47 -11.82 4.14
N VAL A 165 7.38 -11.40 3.26
CA VAL A 165 7.86 -12.23 2.15
C VAL A 165 8.61 -13.46 2.65
N LEU A 166 9.54 -13.30 3.60
CA LEU A 166 10.28 -14.42 4.18
C LEU A 166 9.35 -15.49 4.76
N TYR A 167 8.23 -15.11 5.38
CA TYR A 167 7.26 -16.06 5.92
C TYR A 167 6.43 -16.78 4.82
N ASP A 168 6.13 -16.13 3.69
CA ASP A 168 5.47 -16.76 2.55
C ASP A 168 6.41 -17.72 1.78
N VAL A 169 7.70 -17.37 1.68
CA VAL A 169 8.73 -18.29 1.17
C VAL A 169 8.87 -19.49 2.12
N LEU A 170 8.93 -19.27 3.43
CA LEU A 170 8.96 -20.34 4.44
C LEU A 170 7.76 -21.30 4.31
N LYS A 171 6.52 -20.78 4.18
CA LYS A 171 5.31 -21.62 3.95
C LYS A 171 5.40 -22.48 2.69
N THR A 172 6.21 -22.07 1.70
CA THR A 172 6.33 -22.76 0.41
C THR A 172 7.42 -23.84 0.46
N VAL A 173 8.57 -23.54 1.09
CA VAL A 173 9.69 -24.47 1.25
C VAL A 173 9.44 -25.49 2.38
N VAL A 174 8.65 -25.12 3.40
CA VAL A 174 8.45 -25.91 4.62
C VAL A 174 6.98 -26.31 4.77
N PRO A 175 6.65 -27.62 4.75
CA PRO A 175 5.30 -28.10 5.07
C PRO A 175 4.83 -27.56 6.43
N SER A 176 3.60 -27.06 6.51
CA SER A 176 3.11 -26.26 7.66
C SER A 176 3.16 -26.98 9.02
N THR A 177 3.26 -28.32 9.01
CA THR A 177 3.44 -29.20 10.18
C THR A 177 4.86 -29.16 10.77
N ARG A 178 5.87 -28.72 10.01
CA ARG A 178 7.28 -28.63 10.44
C ARG A 178 7.72 -27.23 10.88
N ILE A 179 6.90 -26.20 10.63
CA ILE A 179 7.16 -24.84 11.10
C ILE A 179 7.00 -24.78 12.61
N ASP A 180 7.95 -24.17 13.33
CA ASP A 180 7.89 -24.01 14.79
C ASP A 180 6.72 -23.13 15.23
N GLU A 181 6.19 -23.40 16.42
CA GLU A 181 5.14 -22.56 17.02
C GLU A 181 5.66 -21.15 17.37
N GLN A 182 6.96 -20.99 17.68
CA GLN A 182 7.60 -19.69 17.84
C GLN A 182 7.56 -18.88 16.53
N THR A 183 7.92 -19.50 15.41
CA THR A 183 7.85 -18.88 14.08
C THR A 183 6.42 -18.51 13.69
N ARG A 184 5.41 -19.36 13.99
CA ARG A 184 4.00 -19.03 13.78
C ARG A 184 3.51 -17.86 14.65
N ARG A 185 4.07 -17.67 15.85
CA ARG A 185 3.76 -16.51 16.72
C ARG A 185 4.38 -15.23 16.19
N TYR A 186 5.66 -15.26 15.82
CA TYR A 186 6.36 -14.11 15.23
C TYR A 186 5.67 -13.63 13.97
N ALA A 187 5.25 -14.54 13.09
CA ALA A 187 4.50 -14.17 11.88
C ALA A 187 3.16 -13.47 12.17
N LYS A 188 2.39 -13.94 13.17
CA LYS A 188 1.14 -13.28 13.60
C LYS A 188 1.41 -11.91 14.22
N GLU A 189 2.55 -11.72 14.89
CA GLU A 189 2.93 -10.42 15.44
C GLU A 189 3.41 -9.45 14.35
N VAL A 190 4.19 -9.94 13.36
CA VAL A 190 4.54 -9.20 12.13
C VAL A 190 3.28 -8.74 11.41
N GLU A 191 2.32 -9.63 11.16
CA GLU A 191 1.05 -9.32 10.49
C GLU A 191 0.25 -8.25 11.26
N ARG A 192 0.09 -8.43 12.58
CA ARG A 192 -0.62 -7.48 13.46
C ARG A 192 0.10 -6.13 13.62
N LYS A 193 1.44 -6.09 13.54
CA LYS A 193 2.21 -4.84 13.62
C LYS A 193 2.29 -4.13 12.26
N LYS A 194 2.33 -4.86 11.14
CA LYS A 194 2.40 -4.28 9.79
C LYS A 194 1.26 -3.30 9.49
N GLU A 195 0.03 -3.62 9.88
CA GLU A 195 -1.13 -2.71 9.76
C GLU A 195 -0.91 -1.35 10.45
N GLN A 196 0.05 -1.25 11.38
CA GLN A 196 0.37 -0.02 12.14
C GLN A 196 1.44 0.85 11.45
N TYR A 197 2.06 0.37 10.37
CA TYR A 197 3.13 1.04 9.60
C TYR A 197 2.76 1.22 8.11
N GLU A 198 1.46 1.17 7.76
CA GLU A 198 0.98 1.42 6.40
C GLU A 198 1.31 2.85 5.93
N HIS A 199 1.96 2.94 4.76
CA HIS A 199 2.85 4.03 4.33
C HIS A 199 2.16 5.37 4.00
N TYR A 200 0.86 5.50 4.25
CA TYR A 200 0.03 6.64 3.85
C TYR A 200 -0.39 7.56 5.00
N ASN A 201 0.03 7.27 6.24
CA ASN A 201 -0.32 8.06 7.43
C ASN A 201 0.92 8.81 7.97
N ILE A 202 0.91 10.15 7.92
CA ILE A 202 1.92 11.06 8.48
C ILE A 202 1.86 11.07 10.03
N LEU A 203 0.70 10.78 10.61
CA LEU A 203 0.49 10.60 12.04
C LEU A 203 0.52 9.10 12.37
N PRO A 204 1.57 8.60 13.04
CA PRO A 204 1.69 7.19 13.41
C PRO A 204 0.85 6.88 14.67
N LEU A 205 -0.48 7.06 14.58
CA LEU A 205 -1.44 6.94 15.69
C LEU A 205 -1.42 5.56 16.39
N TYR A 206 -0.85 4.54 15.72
CA TYR A 206 -0.77 3.17 16.22
C TYR A 206 0.66 2.59 16.25
N ALA A 207 1.70 3.33 15.84
CA ALA A 207 3.05 2.75 15.75
C ALA A 207 3.62 2.46 17.14
N VAL A 208 3.88 1.17 17.42
CA VAL A 208 4.49 0.72 18.69
C VAL A 208 6.01 0.81 18.56
N GLY A 209 6.52 2.03 18.44
CA GLY A 209 7.96 2.30 18.33
C GLY A 209 8.24 3.75 17.95
N ALA A 210 9.01 4.44 18.79
CA ALA A 210 9.36 5.86 18.71
C ALA A 210 8.17 6.85 18.69
N LYS A 211 8.06 7.67 19.74
CA LYS A 211 7.19 8.85 19.76
C LYS A 211 7.72 9.87 18.75
N THR A 212 7.08 10.00 17.58
CA THR A 212 7.47 11.03 16.61
C THR A 212 7.22 12.43 17.17
N ALA A 213 8.11 13.38 16.86
CA ALA A 213 8.05 14.72 17.45
C ALA A 213 6.72 15.46 17.17
N ILE A 214 6.06 15.16 16.05
CA ILE A 214 4.72 15.69 15.71
C ILE A 214 3.63 15.26 16.72
N MET A 215 3.74 14.05 17.30
CA MET A 215 2.82 13.56 18.34
C MET A 215 3.07 14.21 19.70
N GLU A 216 4.23 14.85 19.91
CA GLU A 216 4.50 15.62 21.12
C GLU A 216 3.95 17.06 21.07
N LEU A 217 3.56 17.56 19.89
CA LEU A 217 2.91 18.88 19.74
C LEU A 217 1.57 18.94 20.50
N PRO A 218 1.35 19.95 21.37
CA PRO A 218 0.16 19.99 22.21
C PRO A 218 -1.15 20.22 21.44
N GLU A 219 -1.12 20.92 20.30
CA GLU A 219 -2.25 21.07 19.37
C GLU A 219 -2.66 19.73 18.72
N ILE A 220 -1.69 18.87 18.40
CA ILE A 220 -1.94 17.50 17.90
C ILE A 220 -2.55 16.65 19.03
N LYS A 221 -1.97 16.69 20.24
CA LYS A 221 -2.53 16.03 21.43
C LYS A 221 -3.97 16.48 21.75
N ALA A 222 -4.26 17.77 21.61
CA ALA A 222 -5.59 18.33 21.84
C ALA A 222 -6.59 17.89 20.75
N ALA A 223 -6.18 17.86 19.48
CA ALA A 223 -6.98 17.34 18.38
C ALA A 223 -7.28 15.83 18.54
N ILE A 224 -6.27 15.03 18.89
CA ILE A 224 -6.45 13.59 19.19
C ILE A 224 -7.42 13.39 20.36
N ARG A 225 -7.24 14.10 21.48
CA ARG A 225 -8.19 14.02 22.62
C ARG A 225 -9.63 14.34 22.22
N ALA A 226 -9.85 15.33 21.35
CA ALA A 226 -11.18 15.68 20.88
C ALA A 226 -11.79 14.62 19.93
N VAL A 227 -10.99 13.97 19.09
CA VAL A 227 -11.42 12.91 18.16
C VAL A 227 -11.60 11.56 18.88
N CYS A 228 -10.89 11.34 19.99
CA CYS A 228 -11.04 10.20 20.90
C CYS A 228 -12.10 10.39 22.00
N ASN A 229 -12.79 11.54 22.07
CA ASN A 229 -13.95 11.71 22.94
C ASN A 229 -15.13 10.87 22.41
N VAL A 230 -15.28 9.66 22.95
CA VAL A 230 -16.29 8.68 22.51
C VAL A 230 -17.27 8.27 23.63
N GLU A 231 -17.16 8.86 24.83
CA GLU A 231 -17.88 8.41 26.04
C GLU A 231 -19.41 8.45 25.88
N ASN A 232 -19.92 9.47 25.20
CA ASN A 232 -21.36 9.67 24.96
C ASN A 232 -21.92 8.87 23.76
N LEU A 233 -21.11 8.06 23.06
CA LEU A 233 -21.55 7.35 21.85
C LEU A 233 -22.30 6.04 22.16
N PRO A 234 -23.44 5.76 21.50
CA PRO A 234 -24.17 4.52 21.72
C PRO A 234 -23.42 3.32 21.12
N ARG A 235 -23.34 2.22 21.86
CA ARG A 235 -22.66 0.99 21.43
C ARG A 235 -23.32 0.42 20.15
N PRO A 236 -22.56 0.19 19.05
CA PRO A 236 -23.10 -0.38 17.81
C PRO A 236 -23.80 -1.74 18.03
N ARG A 237 -24.97 -1.92 17.41
CA ARG A 237 -25.76 -3.15 17.49
C ARG A 237 -25.33 -4.13 16.39
N PHE A 238 -24.41 -5.02 16.72
CA PHE A 238 -24.00 -6.11 15.83
C PHE A 238 -25.13 -7.14 15.65
N HIS A 239 -25.64 -7.29 14.42
CA HIS A 239 -26.47 -8.43 14.04
C HIS A 239 -25.58 -9.68 13.99
N SER A 240 -25.71 -10.55 14.99
CA SER A 240 -24.76 -11.64 15.25
C SER A 240 -24.90 -12.79 14.27
N ALA A 241 -23.98 -12.89 13.30
CA ALA A 241 -23.82 -14.04 12.40
C ALA A 241 -22.65 -14.98 12.79
N SER A 242 -21.89 -14.68 13.84
CA SER A 242 -20.79 -15.53 14.34
C SER A 242 -20.99 -15.87 15.82
N THR A 243 -21.46 -17.08 16.08
CA THR A 243 -21.80 -17.58 17.42
C THR A 243 -20.55 -17.90 18.28
N ASN A 244 -19.36 -17.95 17.67
CA ASN A 244 -18.20 -18.67 18.20
C ASN A 244 -17.07 -17.78 18.78
N LEU A 245 -17.27 -16.45 18.90
CA LEU A 245 -16.31 -15.58 19.59
C LEU A 245 -16.55 -15.58 21.11
N ASN A 246 -15.49 -15.59 21.92
CA ASN A 246 -15.61 -15.45 23.38
C ASN A 246 -16.11 -14.06 23.76
N GLU A 247 -16.64 -13.88 24.97
CA GLU A 247 -17.18 -12.57 25.40
C GLU A 247 -16.12 -11.46 25.36
N ARG A 248 -14.90 -11.70 25.83
CA ARG A 248 -13.79 -10.73 25.74
C ARG A 248 -13.40 -10.36 24.30
N ASP A 249 -13.55 -11.29 23.36
CA ASP A 249 -13.28 -11.02 21.94
C ASP A 249 -14.43 -10.20 21.32
N ARG A 250 -15.68 -10.45 21.73
CA ARG A 250 -16.84 -9.61 21.38
C ARG A 250 -16.73 -8.22 22.01
N GLU A 251 -16.24 -8.08 23.23
CA GLU A 251 -16.01 -6.79 23.89
C GLU A 251 -14.89 -5.99 23.22
N ARG A 252 -13.76 -6.63 22.91
CA ARG A 252 -12.69 -6.02 22.12
C ARG A 252 -13.19 -5.58 20.74
N ALA A 253 -14.02 -6.38 20.06
CA ALA A 253 -14.66 -6.02 18.79
C ALA A 253 -15.80 -4.98 18.92
N ARG A 254 -16.23 -4.63 20.14
CA ARG A 254 -17.19 -3.56 20.44
C ARG A 254 -16.52 -2.28 20.96
N SER A 255 -15.20 -2.29 21.17
CA SER A 255 -14.44 -1.15 21.63
C SER A 255 -13.92 -0.35 20.44
N PHE A 256 -14.24 0.94 20.41
CA PHE A 256 -13.77 1.92 19.44
C PHE A 256 -12.99 3.00 20.18
N ASN A 257 -11.86 3.41 19.62
CA ASN A 257 -10.90 4.33 20.24
C ASN A 257 -11.15 5.78 19.81
N ASP A 258 -11.90 5.99 18.72
CA ASP A 258 -12.21 7.31 18.19
C ASP A 258 -13.55 7.36 17.43
N ILE A 259 -13.99 8.59 17.14
CA ILE A 259 -15.25 8.91 16.46
C ILE A 259 -15.35 8.31 15.06
N LEU A 260 -14.24 8.18 14.31
CA LEU A 260 -14.25 7.63 12.95
C LEU A 260 -14.24 6.10 12.97
N GLU A 261 -13.58 5.48 13.94
CA GLU A 261 -13.71 4.03 14.19
C GLU A 261 -15.15 3.66 14.57
N TRP A 262 -15.83 4.47 15.39
CA TRP A 262 -17.27 4.31 15.65
C TRP A 262 -18.12 4.43 14.37
N LEU A 263 -17.88 5.46 13.55
CA LEU A 263 -18.58 5.64 12.26
C LEU A 263 -18.33 4.45 11.32
N ALA A 264 -17.11 3.93 11.27
CA ALA A 264 -16.77 2.74 10.48
C ALA A 264 -17.54 1.49 10.93
N LEU A 265 -17.67 1.27 12.24
CA LEU A 265 -18.45 0.16 12.81
C LEU A 265 -19.97 0.28 12.56
N VAL A 266 -20.49 1.50 12.41
CA VAL A 266 -21.93 1.75 12.17
C VAL A 266 -22.29 1.69 10.68
N PHE A 267 -21.42 2.20 9.79
CA PHE A 267 -21.72 2.38 8.36
C PHE A 267 -20.94 1.46 7.41
N GLY A 268 -19.88 0.77 7.88
CA GLY A 268 -19.11 -0.19 7.07
C GLY A 268 -18.00 0.41 6.20
N PHE A 269 -17.51 1.62 6.53
CA PHE A 269 -16.45 2.31 5.80
C PHE A 269 -15.13 1.52 5.72
N GLN A 270 -14.37 1.70 4.64
CA GLN A 270 -13.11 0.98 4.41
C GLN A 270 -12.01 1.41 5.39
N ARG A 271 -11.26 0.44 5.94
CA ARG A 271 -10.17 0.68 6.92
C ARG A 271 -9.15 1.74 6.46
N GLY A 272 -8.78 1.72 5.16
CA GLY A 272 -7.85 2.69 4.58
C GLY A 272 -8.41 4.12 4.52
N ASN A 273 -9.65 4.28 4.02
CA ASN A 273 -10.36 5.56 4.02
C ASN A 273 -10.50 6.11 5.45
N VAL A 274 -10.90 5.26 6.41
CA VAL A 274 -11.05 5.61 7.83
C VAL A 274 -9.74 6.10 8.44
N ALA A 275 -8.61 5.44 8.17
CA ALA A 275 -7.31 5.88 8.65
C ALA A 275 -6.91 7.26 8.07
N ASN A 276 -6.99 7.40 6.75
CA ASN A 276 -6.66 8.63 6.03
C ASN A 276 -7.51 9.84 6.47
N GLN A 277 -8.84 9.68 6.53
CA GLN A 277 -9.74 10.78 6.92
C GLN A 277 -9.60 11.16 8.40
N ARG A 278 -9.27 10.22 9.28
CA ARG A 278 -8.99 10.47 10.71
C ARG A 278 -7.74 11.32 10.87
N GLU A 279 -6.66 10.97 10.19
CA GLU A 279 -5.44 11.78 10.17
C GLU A 279 -5.70 13.18 9.62
N HIS A 280 -6.31 13.27 8.43
CA HIS A 280 -6.64 14.53 7.78
C HIS A 280 -7.48 15.43 8.70
N LEU A 281 -8.44 14.87 9.43
CA LEU A 281 -9.21 15.61 10.43
C LEU A 281 -8.34 16.09 11.61
N ILE A 282 -7.50 15.24 12.18
CA ILE A 282 -6.62 15.60 13.32
C ILE A 282 -5.64 16.72 12.92
N LEU A 283 -4.97 16.60 11.76
CA LEU A 283 -4.07 17.61 11.22
C LEU A 283 -4.81 18.94 10.95
N LEU A 284 -6.01 18.87 10.39
CA LEU A 284 -6.84 20.05 10.11
C LEU A 284 -7.34 20.74 11.38
N LEU A 285 -7.72 19.99 12.42
CA LEU A 285 -8.11 20.52 13.73
C LEU A 285 -6.95 21.27 14.37
N ALA A 286 -5.78 20.63 14.49
CA ALA A 286 -4.58 21.26 15.05
C ALA A 286 -4.16 22.52 14.27
N ASN A 287 -4.18 22.46 12.94
CA ASN A 287 -3.78 23.58 12.08
C ASN A 287 -4.74 24.79 12.14
N VAL A 288 -6.03 24.58 12.45
CA VAL A 288 -6.99 25.69 12.64
C VAL A 288 -6.96 26.23 14.08
N ASP A 289 -6.60 25.40 15.06
CA ASP A 289 -6.51 25.79 16.47
C ASP A 289 -5.28 26.69 16.73
N VAL A 290 -4.10 26.25 16.31
CA VAL A 290 -2.82 26.97 16.55
C VAL A 290 -2.83 28.39 15.97
N ARG A 291 -3.49 28.59 14.82
CA ARG A 291 -3.65 29.92 14.17
C ARG A 291 -4.43 30.94 15.02
N LYS A 292 -5.09 30.52 16.10
CA LYS A 292 -5.98 31.36 16.95
C LYS A 292 -5.83 31.04 18.45
N ARG A 293 -4.61 30.72 18.88
CA ARG A 293 -4.31 30.29 20.25
C ARG A 293 -2.99 30.79 20.80
N ASP A 294 -3.09 31.46 21.94
CA ASP A 294 -1.98 31.83 22.81
C ASP A 294 -1.44 30.57 23.51
N LEU A 295 -0.12 30.47 23.61
CA LEU A 295 0.60 29.21 23.88
C LEU A 295 0.47 28.67 25.32
N GLU A 296 -0.17 29.42 26.22
CA GLU A 296 -0.14 29.17 27.67
C GLU A 296 -1.17 28.11 28.15
N ASN A 297 -2.23 27.86 27.38
CA ASN A 297 -3.31 26.95 27.76
C ASN A 297 -3.50 25.86 26.70
N TYR A 298 -2.92 24.67 26.89
CA TYR A 298 -2.76 23.68 25.82
C TYR A 298 -3.41 22.29 26.04
N HIS A 299 -4.35 22.18 27.00
CA HIS A 299 -4.94 20.88 27.36
C HIS A 299 -6.09 20.42 26.45
N GLU A 300 -6.98 21.32 26.01
CA GLU A 300 -8.22 20.97 25.29
C GLU A 300 -8.37 21.73 23.97
N LEU A 301 -8.93 21.12 22.93
CA LEU A 301 -9.16 21.79 21.63
C LEU A 301 -10.27 22.85 21.76
N LYS A 302 -10.04 24.10 21.31
CA LYS A 302 -11.05 25.17 21.49
C LYS A 302 -12.35 24.80 20.76
N PRO A 303 -13.55 24.83 21.39
CA PRO A 303 -14.82 24.55 20.70
C PRO A 303 -15.07 25.44 19.47
N SER A 304 -14.56 26.68 19.51
CA SER A 304 -14.62 27.59 18.35
C SER A 304 -13.85 27.08 17.12
N THR A 305 -12.89 26.18 17.27
CA THR A 305 -12.11 25.59 16.17
C THR A 305 -12.96 24.57 15.41
N VAL A 306 -13.62 23.65 16.13
CA VAL A 306 -14.57 22.70 15.55
C VAL A 306 -15.74 23.43 14.88
N ARG A 307 -16.29 24.46 15.52
CA ARG A 307 -17.38 25.28 14.95
C ARG A 307 -16.99 25.93 13.61
N LYS A 308 -15.78 26.50 13.49
CA LYS A 308 -15.28 27.06 12.21
C LYS A 308 -15.18 26.01 11.10
N LEU A 309 -14.77 24.78 11.43
CA LEU A 309 -14.71 23.68 10.46
C LEU A 309 -16.11 23.22 10.06
N MET A 310 -17.02 23.07 11.02
CA MET A 310 -18.42 22.76 10.79
C MET A 310 -19.08 23.79 9.85
N ASP A 311 -18.83 25.07 10.10
CA ASP A 311 -19.30 26.17 9.25
C ASP A 311 -18.65 26.17 7.86
N LYS A 312 -17.37 25.76 7.74
CA LYS A 312 -16.66 25.66 6.45
C LYS A 312 -17.20 24.53 5.59
N TYR A 313 -17.24 23.29 6.10
CA TYR A 313 -17.70 22.11 5.36
C TYR A 313 -19.17 22.23 4.97
N PHE A 314 -20.04 22.59 5.93
CA PHE A 314 -21.47 22.63 5.69
C PHE A 314 -21.98 23.99 5.16
N LYS A 315 -21.10 24.94 4.81
CA LYS A 315 -21.49 26.20 4.14
C LYS A 315 -22.35 25.95 2.90
N ASN A 316 -21.89 25.04 2.04
CA ASN A 316 -22.57 24.73 0.78
C ASN A 316 -23.92 24.05 1.04
N TYR A 317 -23.94 23.01 1.88
CA TYR A 317 -25.16 22.31 2.31
C TYR A 317 -26.22 23.25 2.91
N ARG A 318 -25.82 24.13 3.85
CA ARG A 318 -26.74 25.10 4.48
C ARG A 318 -27.27 26.13 3.46
N SER A 319 -26.47 26.53 2.47
CA SER A 319 -26.94 27.40 1.38
C SER A 319 -27.95 26.69 0.48
N TRP A 320 -27.71 25.42 0.11
CA TRP A 320 -28.67 24.61 -0.65
C TRP A 320 -29.99 24.41 0.10
N CYS A 321 -29.95 24.13 1.41
CA CYS A 321 -31.15 23.99 2.22
C CYS A 321 -31.99 25.29 2.21
N LYS A 322 -31.34 26.45 2.35
CA LYS A 322 -32.00 27.76 2.25
C LYS A 322 -32.58 28.04 0.86
N TYR A 323 -31.85 27.68 -0.20
CA TYR A 323 -32.30 27.86 -1.59
C TYR A 323 -33.52 26.98 -1.93
N LEU A 324 -33.46 25.70 -1.57
CA LEU A 324 -34.54 24.72 -1.77
C LEU A 324 -35.66 24.83 -0.73
N ARG A 325 -35.53 25.74 0.25
CA ARG A 325 -36.46 25.96 1.38
C ARG A 325 -36.75 24.70 2.22
N CYS A 326 -35.78 23.80 2.34
CA CYS A 326 -35.89 22.60 3.17
C CYS A 326 -35.12 22.73 4.50
N GLU A 327 -35.50 21.92 5.49
CA GLU A 327 -34.81 21.88 6.79
C GLU A 327 -33.40 21.26 6.69
N SER A 328 -32.48 21.78 7.51
CA SER A 328 -31.17 21.18 7.73
C SER A 328 -31.28 19.98 8.68
N TYR A 329 -30.77 18.82 8.25
CA TYR A 329 -30.69 17.62 9.09
C TYR A 329 -29.52 17.64 10.10
N LEU A 330 -28.67 18.68 10.06
CA LEU A 330 -27.72 18.99 11.13
C LEU A 330 -28.50 19.49 12.35
N ARG A 331 -28.76 18.58 13.31
CA ARG A 331 -29.60 18.82 14.49
C ARG A 331 -28.75 18.66 15.74
N PHE A 332 -28.83 19.62 16.65
CA PHE A 332 -28.12 19.62 17.93
C PHE A 332 -29.16 19.60 19.06
N PRO A 333 -29.43 18.44 19.68
CA PRO A 333 -30.40 18.32 20.77
C PRO A 333 -29.95 19.10 22.02
N PRO A 334 -30.89 19.70 22.79
CA PRO A 334 -30.53 20.33 24.07
C PRO A 334 -29.77 19.36 24.99
N GLY A 335 -28.62 19.78 25.49
CA GLY A 335 -27.76 18.97 26.35
C GLY A 335 -26.82 17.99 25.65
N CYS A 336 -26.73 17.99 24.30
CA CYS A 336 -25.68 17.23 23.61
C CYS A 336 -24.31 17.89 23.73
N ASP A 337 -23.24 17.09 23.64
CA ASP A 337 -21.89 17.59 23.37
C ASP A 337 -21.83 18.14 21.93
N GLU A 338 -21.93 19.48 21.77
CA GLU A 338 -21.82 20.15 20.47
C GLU A 338 -20.50 19.83 19.76
N GLN A 339 -19.40 19.60 20.51
CA GLN A 339 -18.07 19.41 19.95
C GLN A 339 -17.94 17.99 19.37
N GLN A 340 -18.31 16.96 20.14
CA GLN A 340 -18.38 15.58 19.67
C GLN A 340 -19.38 15.44 18.51
N LEU A 341 -20.58 16.04 18.61
CA LEU A 341 -21.59 15.93 17.56
C LEU A 341 -21.19 16.68 16.26
N SER A 342 -20.47 17.80 16.38
CA SER A 342 -19.87 18.45 15.21
C SER A 342 -18.76 17.59 14.58
N LEU A 343 -17.92 16.95 15.40
CA LEU A 343 -16.87 16.03 14.91
C LEU A 343 -17.47 14.78 14.26
N LEU A 344 -18.56 14.23 14.78
CA LEU A 344 -19.35 13.17 14.15
C LEU A 344 -19.84 13.59 12.75
N TYR A 345 -20.44 14.77 12.61
CA TYR A 345 -20.91 15.25 11.31
C TYR A 345 -19.76 15.51 10.33
N ILE A 346 -18.65 16.11 10.77
CA ILE A 346 -17.47 16.34 9.91
C ILE A 346 -16.83 15.00 9.50
N GLY A 347 -16.66 14.07 10.45
CA GLY A 347 -16.12 12.74 10.19
C GLY A 347 -16.97 11.94 9.20
N LEU A 348 -18.29 11.94 9.39
CA LEU A 348 -19.23 11.27 8.48
C LEU A 348 -19.20 11.90 7.07
N TYR A 349 -19.11 13.22 6.97
CA TYR A 349 -18.91 13.91 5.69
C TYR A 349 -17.62 13.45 5.00
N LEU A 350 -16.49 13.46 5.71
CA LEU A 350 -15.19 13.08 5.17
C LEU A 350 -15.16 11.61 4.71
N LEU A 351 -15.74 10.70 5.50
CA LEU A 351 -15.82 9.28 5.17
C LEU A 351 -16.69 9.02 3.93
N ILE A 352 -17.88 9.63 3.84
CA ILE A 352 -18.77 9.50 2.67
C ILE A 352 -18.08 10.00 1.40
N TRP A 353 -17.42 11.17 1.44
CA TRP A 353 -16.71 11.70 0.27
C TRP A 353 -15.46 10.90 -0.09
N GLY A 354 -14.80 10.25 0.88
CA GLY A 354 -13.64 9.39 0.66
C GLY A 354 -13.93 7.96 0.17
N GLU A 355 -15.19 7.49 0.26
CA GLU A 355 -15.63 6.28 -0.47
C GLU A 355 -16.10 6.60 -1.91
N ALA A 356 -16.40 7.88 -2.19
CA ALA A 356 -16.96 8.34 -3.46
C ALA A 356 -15.91 8.89 -4.45
N SER A 357 -14.62 8.85 -4.06
CA SER A 357 -13.46 9.35 -4.80
C SER A 357 -12.51 8.24 -5.21
#